data_AF-A0A376MMP3-F1
#
_entry.id   AF-A0A376MMP3-F1
#
_cell.length_a   1.000
_cell.length_b   1.000
_cell.length_c   1.000
_cell.angle_alpha   90.00
_cell.angle_beta   90.00
_cell.angle_gamma   90.00
#
_symmetry.space_group_name_H-M   'P 1'
#
loop_
_entity.id
_entity.type
_entity.pdbx_description
1 polymer ?
#
loop_
_entity_poly.entity_id
_entity_poly.type
_entity_poly.pdbx_seq_one_letter_code
_entity_poly.pdbx_strand_id
1 'polypeptide(L)'
;MFVAPAFGENLSTDGLTESNVYIGDIFRWGEALIQVSQPRSPCYKLNYHFDISDIAQLMQNTGKVGWLYSVIAPGLVSADAPLELVSRVSDVTVQEAAAIAWHMPFDDDQYHRLLSAAGLSKSWTRTMQKRRLSGKIEDFSRRLWGK
;
A
#
# COMPACT_ATOMS: atom_id res chain seq x y z
N MET A 1 15.54 11.63 -13.48
CA MET A 1 14.27 11.92 -14.17
C MET A 1 13.18 11.07 -13.51
N PHE A 2 12.05 11.65 -13.10
CA PHE A 2 10.96 10.92 -12.46
C PHE A 2 9.95 10.43 -13.51
N VAL A 3 10.16 9.22 -14.03
CA VAL A 3 9.33 8.58 -15.06
C VAL A 3 9.08 7.13 -14.69
N ALA A 4 7.95 6.55 -15.10
CA ALA A 4 7.70 5.14 -14.88
C ALA A 4 8.76 4.26 -15.60
N PRO A 5 9.25 3.15 -15.00
CA PRO A 5 8.89 2.59 -13.69
C PRO A 5 9.89 2.93 -12.57
N ALA A 6 10.25 4.20 -12.37
CA ALA A 6 11.31 4.59 -11.43
C ALA A 6 11.04 4.22 -9.96
N PHE A 7 9.79 3.98 -9.56
CA PHE A 7 9.45 3.50 -8.23
C PHE A 7 9.38 1.97 -8.14
N GLY A 8 9.71 1.27 -9.23
CA GLY A 8 9.70 -0.19 -9.32
C GLY A 8 8.29 -0.77 -9.35
N GLU A 9 7.35 -0.05 -9.96
CA GLU A 9 5.98 -0.48 -10.19
C GLU A 9 5.88 -1.45 -11.37
N ASN A 10 4.94 -2.39 -11.28
CA ASN A 10 4.58 -3.26 -12.41
C ASN A 10 3.43 -2.67 -13.24
N LEU A 11 2.55 -1.89 -12.60
CA LEU A 11 1.38 -1.26 -13.21
C LEU A 11 1.51 0.25 -13.05
N SER A 12 1.39 0.98 -14.16
CA SER A 12 1.39 2.44 -14.21
C SER A 12 0.09 2.89 -14.88
N THR A 13 -0.66 3.77 -14.22
CA THR A 13 -2.03 4.14 -14.62
C THR A 13 -2.27 5.61 -14.32
N ASP A 14 -3.16 6.23 -15.11
CA ASP A 14 -3.77 7.51 -14.77
C ASP A 14 -5.16 7.29 -14.13
N GLY A 15 -5.56 8.20 -13.24
CA GLY A 15 -6.90 8.21 -12.63
C GLY A 15 -7.08 7.33 -11.39
N LEU A 16 -6.13 6.44 -11.07
CA LEU A 16 -6.11 5.67 -9.82
C LEU A 16 -5.07 6.24 -8.86
N THR A 17 -5.50 6.60 -7.66
CA THR A 17 -4.68 7.19 -6.59
C THR A 17 -5.06 6.60 -5.24
N GLU A 18 -4.24 6.85 -4.21
CA GLU A 18 -4.45 6.30 -2.88
C GLU A 18 -5.79 6.72 -2.25
N SER A 19 -6.36 7.85 -2.67
CA SER A 19 -7.63 8.40 -2.20
C SER A 19 -8.88 7.81 -2.85
N ASN A 20 -8.77 7.13 -4.00
CA ASN A 20 -9.92 6.54 -4.70
C ASN A 20 -9.83 5.01 -4.90
N VAL A 21 -8.71 4.40 -4.48
CA VAL A 21 -8.50 2.96 -4.39
C VAL A 21 -8.63 2.50 -2.94
N TYR A 22 -9.38 1.42 -2.71
CA TYR A 22 -9.68 0.90 -1.38
C TYR A 22 -8.96 -0.41 -1.09
N ILE A 23 -8.63 -0.64 0.18
CA ILE A 23 -8.11 -1.94 0.63
C ILE A 23 -9.15 -3.00 0.32
N GLY A 24 -8.74 -4.10 -0.29
CA GLY A 24 -9.63 -5.16 -0.70
C GLY A 24 -10.36 -4.93 -2.02
N ASP A 25 -10.25 -3.77 -2.67
CA ASP A 25 -10.77 -3.59 -4.04
C ASP A 25 -10.25 -4.71 -4.95
N ILE A 26 -11.16 -5.35 -5.69
CA ILE A 26 -10.84 -6.43 -6.61
C ILE A 26 -10.98 -5.92 -8.03
N PHE A 27 -9.90 -6.05 -8.80
CA PHE A 27 -9.86 -5.72 -10.20
C PHE A 27 -9.80 -6.99 -11.03
N ARG A 28 -10.60 -7.03 -12.09
CA ARG A 28 -10.37 -7.93 -13.22
C ARG A 28 -9.33 -7.29 -14.14
N TRP A 29 -8.38 -8.09 -14.59
CA TRP A 29 -7.39 -7.69 -15.57
C TRP A 29 -7.16 -8.85 -16.53
N GLY A 30 -7.70 -8.75 -17.75
CA GLY A 30 -7.77 -9.90 -18.66
C GLY A 30 -8.51 -11.08 -18.00
N GLU A 31 -7.82 -12.22 -17.89
CA GLU A 31 -8.35 -13.43 -17.25
C GLU A 31 -8.06 -13.50 -15.74
N ALA A 32 -7.24 -12.59 -15.21
CA ALA A 32 -6.83 -12.60 -13.81
C ALA A 32 -7.76 -11.77 -12.91
N LEU A 33 -7.76 -12.12 -11.63
CA LEU A 33 -8.32 -11.30 -10.55
C LEU A 33 -7.22 -10.92 -9.57
N ILE A 34 -7.07 -9.62 -9.31
CA ILE A 34 -6.11 -9.07 -8.36
C ILE A 34 -6.85 -8.26 -7.29
N GLN A 35 -6.38 -8.32 -6.05
CA GLN A 35 -6.99 -7.62 -4.92
C GLN A 35 -5.98 -6.71 -4.22
N VAL A 36 -6.38 -5.47 -3.94
CA VAL A 36 -5.55 -4.51 -3.21
C VAL A 36 -5.30 -5.04 -1.79
N SER A 37 -4.04 -5.20 -1.42
CA SER A 37 -3.67 -5.87 -0.16
C SER A 37 -3.07 -4.95 0.88
N GLN A 38 -2.34 -3.91 0.46
CA GLN A 38 -1.70 -2.96 1.36
C GLN A 38 -1.16 -1.75 0.59
N PRO A 39 -0.99 -0.59 1.25
CA PRO A 39 -0.08 0.44 0.77
C PRO A 39 1.34 -0.13 0.64
N ARG A 40 2.08 0.34 -0.37
CA ARG A 40 3.51 -0.01 -0.49
C ARG A 40 4.29 0.73 0.59
N SER A 41 5.04 0.01 1.42
CA SER A 41 5.92 0.66 2.40
C SER A 41 7.18 1.21 1.73
N PRO A 42 7.46 2.53 1.81
CA PRO A 42 8.72 3.09 1.33
C PRO A 42 9.92 2.47 2.05
N CYS A 43 11.04 2.31 1.34
CA CYS A 43 12.26 1.71 1.88
C CYS A 43 13.50 2.53 1.49
N TYR A 44 14.50 2.53 2.36
CA TYR A 44 15.74 3.30 2.21
C TYR A 44 16.51 3.03 0.90
N LYS A 45 16.28 1.88 0.25
CA LYS A 45 16.88 1.57 -1.06
C LYS A 45 16.48 2.59 -2.13
N LEU A 46 15.32 3.23 -2.00
CA LEU A 46 14.88 4.31 -2.88
C LEU A 46 15.77 5.55 -2.74
N ASN A 47 16.29 5.82 -1.54
CA ASN A 47 17.19 6.96 -1.30
C ASN A 47 18.46 6.82 -2.15
N TYR A 48 19.00 5.61 -2.22
CA TYR A 48 20.15 5.30 -3.09
C TYR A 48 19.77 5.26 -4.57
N HIS A 49 18.59 4.73 -4.92
CA HIS A 49 18.16 4.63 -6.32
C HIS A 49 18.01 6.00 -6.99
N PHE A 50 17.47 6.98 -6.26
CA PHE A 50 17.24 8.33 -6.78
C PHE A 50 18.36 9.31 -6.48
N ASP A 51 19.38 8.91 -5.71
CA ASP A 51 20.41 9.80 -5.16
C ASP A 51 19.80 11.00 -4.40
N ILE A 52 18.72 10.73 -3.65
CA ILE A 52 17.99 11.70 -2.82
C ILE A 52 17.88 11.11 -1.42
N SER A 53 18.57 11.73 -0.46
CA SER A 53 18.83 11.14 0.85
C SER A 53 17.60 10.78 1.67
N ASP A 54 16.45 11.44 1.43
CA ASP A 54 15.24 11.35 2.22
C ASP A 54 13.98 10.97 1.42
N ILE A 55 14.10 10.51 0.17
CA ILE A 55 12.93 10.26 -0.68
C ILE A 55 11.96 9.23 -0.07
N ALA A 56 12.46 8.20 0.62
CA ALA A 56 11.60 7.24 1.31
C ALA A 56 10.78 7.90 2.44
N GLN A 57 11.37 8.86 3.17
CA GLN A 57 10.67 9.62 4.19
C GLN A 57 9.63 10.57 3.55
N LEU A 58 9.99 11.26 2.46
CA LEU A 58 9.08 12.15 1.73
C LEU A 58 7.87 11.39 1.16
N MET A 59 8.07 10.20 0.58
CA MET A 59 6.98 9.34 0.13
C MET A 59 6.07 8.95 1.28
N GLN A 60 6.64 8.53 2.42
CA GLN A 60 5.83 8.18 3.58
C GLN A 60 5.04 9.38 4.10
N ASN A 61 5.67 10.56 4.21
CA ASN A 61 5.03 11.77 4.72
C ASN A 61 3.90 12.27 3.82
N THR A 62 4.08 12.20 2.51
CA THR A 62 3.07 12.66 1.54
C THR A 62 1.97 11.65 1.27
N GLY A 63 2.16 10.37 1.65
CA GLY A 63 1.23 9.28 1.34
C GLY A 63 1.24 8.85 -0.13
N LYS A 64 2.15 9.39 -0.96
CA LYS A 64 2.32 9.05 -2.38
C LYS A 64 3.19 7.81 -2.52
N VAL A 65 2.59 6.66 -2.22
CA VAL A 65 3.32 5.39 -2.04
C VAL A 65 2.90 4.31 -3.04
N GLY A 66 1.72 4.42 -3.64
CA GLY A 66 1.09 3.33 -4.38
C GLY A 66 0.72 2.14 -3.46
N TRP A 67 0.37 1.02 -4.07
CA TRP A 67 -0.11 -0.16 -3.34
C TRP A 67 0.38 -1.47 -3.98
N LEU A 68 0.16 -2.57 -3.27
CA LEU A 68 0.46 -3.92 -3.73
C LEU A 68 -0.81 -4.74 -3.82
N TYR A 69 -0.83 -5.66 -4.78
CA TYR A 69 -1.92 -6.60 -5.00
C TYR A 69 -1.54 -8.01 -4.53
N SER A 70 -2.54 -8.76 -4.06
CA SER A 70 -2.52 -10.22 -4.07
C SER A 70 -3.22 -10.73 -5.34
N VAL A 71 -2.77 -11.87 -5.86
CA VAL A 71 -3.45 -12.54 -6.98
C VAL A 71 -4.50 -13.47 -6.40
N ILE A 72 -5.77 -13.22 -6.73
CA ILE A 72 -6.92 -14.03 -6.30
C ILE A 72 -7.16 -15.18 -7.27
N ALA A 73 -7.08 -14.89 -8.57
CA ALA A 73 -7.14 -15.88 -9.63
C ALA A 73 -6.01 -15.61 -10.62
N PRO A 74 -5.10 -16.57 -10.86
CA PRO A 74 -4.13 -16.45 -11.92
C PRO A 74 -4.82 -16.51 -13.28
N GLY A 75 -4.25 -15.81 -14.27
CA GLY A 75 -4.77 -15.77 -15.63
C GLY A 75 -3.83 -14.99 -16.54
N LEU A 76 -4.06 -15.05 -17.85
CA LEU A 76 -3.32 -14.25 -18.81
C LEU A 76 -3.75 -12.78 -18.72
N VAL A 77 -2.75 -11.90 -18.79
CA VAL A 77 -2.89 -10.45 -18.72
C VAL A 77 -2.12 -9.80 -19.86
N SER A 78 -2.51 -8.58 -20.25
CA SER A 78 -1.82 -7.81 -21.29
C SER A 78 -1.89 -6.32 -21.00
N ALA A 79 -1.04 -5.54 -21.66
CA ALA A 79 -1.07 -4.07 -21.60
C ALA A 79 -2.33 -3.48 -22.25
N ASP A 80 -2.96 -4.20 -23.18
CA ASP A 80 -4.19 -3.76 -23.86
C ASP A 80 -5.45 -4.05 -23.04
N ALA A 81 -5.37 -4.95 -22.06
CA ALA A 81 -6.48 -5.24 -21.14
C ALA A 81 -6.50 -4.21 -20.01
N PRO A 82 -7.60 -3.48 -19.79
CA PRO A 82 -7.70 -2.51 -18.71
C PRO A 82 -7.86 -3.19 -17.34
N LEU A 83 -7.64 -2.41 -16.28
CA LEU A 83 -8.07 -2.77 -14.93
C LEU A 83 -9.54 -2.41 -14.76
N GLU A 84 -10.37 -3.38 -14.47
CA GLU A 84 -11.81 -3.20 -14.28
C GLU A 84 -12.16 -3.49 -12.81
N LEU A 85 -12.59 -2.47 -12.07
CA LEU A 85 -13.06 -2.67 -10.70
C LEU A 85 -14.34 -3.51 -10.71
N VAL A 86 -14.28 -4.73 -10.14
CA VAL A 86 -15.41 -5.65 -10.10
C VAL A 86 -16.05 -5.77 -8.72
N SER A 87 -15.29 -5.49 -7.65
CA SER A 87 -15.81 -5.51 -6.28
C SER A 87 -15.11 -4.48 -5.40
N ARG A 88 -15.90 -3.77 -4.59
CA ARG A 88 -15.44 -2.99 -3.45
C ARG A 88 -15.99 -3.59 -2.17
N VAL A 89 -15.10 -3.99 -1.26
CA VAL A 89 -15.44 -4.78 -0.07
C VAL A 89 -14.94 -4.15 1.24
N SER A 90 -14.44 -2.92 1.17
CA SER A 90 -14.03 -2.12 2.32
C SER A 90 -14.39 -0.66 2.09
N ASP A 91 -14.50 0.07 3.18
CA ASP A 91 -14.63 1.52 3.26
C ASP A 91 -13.30 2.22 3.60
N VAL A 92 -12.19 1.47 3.68
CA VAL A 92 -10.85 2.01 3.99
C VAL A 92 -10.06 2.21 2.69
N THR A 93 -9.81 3.46 2.34
CA THR A 93 -8.91 3.83 1.23
C THR A 93 -7.46 3.44 1.51
N VAL A 94 -6.64 3.30 0.46
CA VAL A 94 -5.19 3.13 0.61
C VAL A 94 -4.57 4.31 1.37
N GLN A 95 -5.09 5.53 1.13
CA GLN A 95 -4.68 6.74 1.84
C GLN A 95 -4.95 6.65 3.34
N GLU A 96 -6.15 6.23 3.75
CA GLU A 96 -6.48 6.03 5.17
C GLU A 96 -5.60 4.94 5.79
N ALA A 97 -5.39 3.81 5.11
CA ALA A 97 -4.50 2.76 5.60
C ALA A 97 -3.06 3.27 5.82
N ALA A 98 -2.53 4.08 4.90
CA ALA A 98 -1.23 4.74 5.04
C ALA A 98 -1.19 5.73 6.22
N ALA A 99 -2.26 6.52 6.40
CA ALA A 99 -2.37 7.47 7.51
C ALA A 99 -2.41 6.77 8.88
N ILE A 100 -3.23 5.72 9.01
CA ILE A 100 -3.30 4.88 10.23
C ILE A 100 -1.92 4.26 10.53
N ALA A 101 -1.18 3.86 9.50
CA ALA A 101 0.12 3.26 9.69
C ALA A 101 1.20 4.26 10.11
N TRP A 102 1.23 5.46 9.54
CA TRP A 102 2.43 6.31 9.59
C TRP A 102 2.22 7.76 10.04
N HIS A 103 0.99 8.26 10.08
CA HIS A 103 0.70 9.67 10.36
C HIS A 103 -0.06 9.90 11.66
N MET A 104 -0.85 8.91 12.08
CA MET A 104 -1.67 9.02 13.27
C MET A 104 -0.88 8.63 14.54
N PRO A 105 -1.20 9.24 15.69
CA PRO A 105 -0.77 8.72 16.98
C PRO A 105 -1.43 7.35 17.22
N PHE A 106 -1.07 6.71 18.34
CA PHE A 106 -1.65 5.42 18.70
C PHE A 106 -3.17 5.51 18.84
N ASP A 107 -3.90 4.67 18.11
CA ASP A 107 -5.36 4.62 18.12
C ASP A 107 -5.81 3.17 17.88
N ASP A 108 -6.31 2.51 18.94
CA ASP A 108 -6.74 1.10 18.87
C ASP A 108 -7.96 0.90 17.96
N ASP A 109 -8.87 1.88 17.91
CA ASP A 109 -10.08 1.82 17.10
C ASP A 109 -9.73 1.88 15.61
N GLN A 110 -8.77 2.72 15.23
CA GLN A 110 -8.27 2.76 13.85
C GLN A 110 -7.51 1.50 13.46
N TYR A 111 -6.74 0.90 14.38
CA TYR A 111 -6.12 -0.40 14.12
C TYR A 111 -7.16 -1.50 13.97
N HIS A 112 -8.22 -1.49 14.77
CA HIS A 112 -9.34 -2.40 14.62
C HIS A 112 -10.05 -2.20 13.27
N ARG A 113 -10.31 -0.95 12.87
CA ARG A 113 -10.90 -0.61 11.56
C ARG A 113 -10.06 -1.16 10.41
N LEU A 114 -8.75 -0.90 10.43
CA LEU A 114 -7.84 -1.39 9.38
C LEU A 114 -7.75 -2.91 9.35
N LEU A 115 -7.69 -3.57 10.52
CA LEU A 115 -7.71 -5.04 10.61
C LEU A 115 -9.01 -5.67 10.07
N SER A 116 -10.09 -4.91 10.03
CA SER A 116 -11.39 -5.34 9.49
C SER A 116 -11.48 -5.19 7.97
N ALA A 117 -10.54 -4.50 7.33
CA ALA A 117 -10.51 -4.35 5.88
C ALA A 117 -10.20 -5.68 5.19
N ALA A 118 -11.12 -6.15 4.35
CA ALA A 118 -10.95 -7.38 3.59
C ALA A 118 -9.72 -7.31 2.69
N GLY A 119 -9.01 -8.44 2.53
CA GLY A 119 -7.84 -8.53 1.66
C GLY A 119 -6.54 -7.94 2.25
N LEU A 120 -6.56 -7.39 3.47
CA LEU A 120 -5.36 -6.84 4.11
C LEU A 120 -4.23 -7.88 4.17
N SER A 121 -3.02 -7.46 3.81
CA SER A 121 -1.87 -8.36 3.75
C SER A 121 -1.51 -8.92 5.13
N LYS A 122 -1.02 -10.17 5.16
CA LYS A 122 -0.61 -10.84 6.40
C LYS A 122 0.43 -10.05 7.20
N SER A 123 1.31 -9.32 6.52
CA SER A 123 2.34 -8.50 7.18
C SER A 123 1.71 -7.30 7.89
N TRP A 124 0.77 -6.60 7.25
CA TRP A 124 0.04 -5.49 7.85
C TRP A 124 -0.88 -5.94 8.97
N THR A 125 -1.61 -7.05 8.81
CA THR A 125 -2.39 -7.67 9.88
C THR A 125 -1.52 -7.92 11.12
N ARG A 126 -0.32 -8.52 10.92
CA ARG A 126 0.63 -8.78 12.01
C ARG A 126 1.08 -7.48 12.68
N THR A 127 1.43 -6.46 11.89
CA THR A 127 1.89 -5.17 12.42
C THR A 127 0.81 -4.50 13.27
N MET A 128 -0.40 -4.34 12.73
CA MET A 128 -1.50 -3.70 13.45
C MET A 128 -1.86 -4.48 14.71
N GLN A 129 -1.94 -5.82 14.63
CA GLN A 129 -2.19 -6.65 15.81
C GLN A 129 -1.09 -6.48 16.89
N LYS A 130 0.18 -6.36 16.50
CA LYS A 130 1.28 -6.09 17.44
C LYS A 130 1.16 -4.73 18.09
N ARG A 131 0.72 -3.69 17.38
CA ARG A 131 0.45 -2.38 17.97
C ARG A 131 -0.59 -2.49 19.07
N ARG A 132 -1.75 -3.09 18.75
CA ARG A 132 -2.86 -3.30 19.71
C ARG A 132 -2.39 -4.04 20.97
N LEU A 133 -1.65 -5.14 20.80
CA LEU A 133 -1.18 -5.95 21.93
C LEU A 133 -0.07 -5.28 22.76
N SER A 134 0.79 -4.46 22.14
CA SER A 134 1.93 -3.84 22.82
C SER A 134 1.67 -2.42 23.33
N GLY A 135 0.59 -1.77 22.87
CA GLY A 135 0.29 -0.37 23.15
C GLY A 135 1.28 0.61 22.50
N LYS A 136 2.08 0.18 21.52
CA LYS A 136 3.17 0.97 20.92
C LYS A 136 3.20 0.86 19.40
N ILE A 137 3.59 1.94 18.75
CA ILE A 137 3.92 1.96 17.32
C ILE A 137 5.37 1.47 17.16
N GLU A 138 5.59 0.54 16.24
CA GLU A 138 6.93 0.03 15.91
C GLU A 138 7.82 1.12 15.29
N ASP A 139 9.13 0.95 15.44
CA ASP A 139 10.10 1.86 14.85
C ASP A 139 10.16 1.75 13.32
N PHE A 140 10.22 2.89 12.64
CA PHE A 140 10.35 2.99 11.19
C PHE A 140 11.79 3.30 10.73
N SER A 141 12.69 3.69 11.65
CA SER A 141 13.99 4.25 11.32
C SER A 141 14.81 3.35 10.41
N ARG A 142 14.91 2.06 10.77
CA ARG A 142 15.64 1.05 9.98
C ARG A 142 15.07 0.90 8.56
N ARG A 143 13.75 0.98 8.40
CA ARG A 143 13.10 0.83 7.08
C ARG A 143 13.35 2.06 6.20
N LEU A 144 13.30 3.26 6.77
CA LEU A 144 13.39 4.53 6.04
C LEU A 144 14.82 5.00 5.80
N TRP A 145 15.75 4.67 6.70
CA TRP A 145 17.12 5.18 6.69
C TRP A 145 18.20 4.09 6.62
N GLY A 146 17.84 2.82 6.78
CA GLY A 146 18.78 1.69 6.68
C GLY A 146 19.76 1.54 7.85
N LYS A 147 19.65 2.40 8.86
CA LYS A 147 20.44 2.41 10.11
C LYS A 147 19.54 2.15 11.31
#